data_AF-A0A6G1I5U6-F1
#
_entry.id   AF-A0A6G1I5U6-F1
#
_cell.length_a   1.000
_cell.length_b   1.000
_cell.length_c   1.000
_cell.angle_alpha   90.00
_cell.angle_beta   90.00
_cell.angle_gamma   90.00
#
_symmetry.space_group_name_H-M   'P 1'
#
loop_
_entity.id
_entity.type
_entity.pdbx_description
1 polymer ?
#
loop_
_entity_poly.entity_id
_entity_poly.type
_entity_poly.pdbx_seq_one_letter_code
_entity_poly.pdbx_strand_id
1 'polypeptide(L)'
;MYADTASAWFKLYIWLEVLYHAPLSAWAVGALWRDDPKVPVHLLGYAVQTAVTTATCIAEYLSWEDFSAEQKLQLGYLYVPYLAVAVFMGVDMFGRLLGQVERARGGVKKVQ
;
A
#
# COMPACT_ATOMS: atom_id res chain seq x y z
N MET A 1 24.99 19.70 -13.16
CA MET A 1 23.71 19.65 -12.42
C MET A 1 22.85 18.64 -13.16
N TYR A 2 22.78 17.39 -12.69
CA TYR A 2 21.95 16.37 -13.33
C TYR A 2 20.49 16.81 -13.18
N ALA A 3 19.87 17.19 -14.30
CA ALA A 3 18.44 17.41 -14.34
C ALA A 3 17.77 16.14 -13.86
N ASP A 4 16.95 16.27 -12.83
CA ASP A 4 16.20 15.19 -12.20
C ASP A 4 15.20 14.60 -13.21
N THR A 5 15.65 13.57 -13.93
CA THR A 5 14.98 12.92 -15.07
C THR A 5 13.74 12.13 -14.70
N ALA A 6 13.44 12.01 -13.39
CA ALA A 6 12.22 11.38 -12.95
C ALA A 6 11.00 12.24 -13.30
N SER A 7 9.90 11.59 -13.66
CA SER A 7 8.61 12.24 -13.84
C SER A 7 8.14 12.88 -12.53
N ALA A 8 7.37 13.97 -12.62
CA ALA A 8 6.86 14.67 -11.44
C ALA A 8 5.97 13.76 -10.55
N TRP A 9 5.21 12.85 -11.17
CA TRP A 9 4.38 11.88 -10.45
C TRP A 9 5.23 10.89 -9.65
N PHE A 10 6.38 10.45 -10.19
CA PHE A 10 7.26 9.51 -9.49
C PHE A 10 7.89 10.17 -8.27
N LYS A 11 8.32 11.43 -8.39
CA LYS A 11 8.82 12.21 -7.25
C LYS A 11 7.77 12.37 -6.16
N LEU A 12 6.51 12.62 -6.53
CA LEU A 12 5.41 12.67 -5.58
C LEU A 12 5.27 11.34 -4.83
N TYR A 13 5.38 10.20 -5.52
CA TYR A 13 5.31 8.88 -4.89
C TYR A 13 6.47 8.63 -3.92
N ILE A 14 7.68 9.06 -4.25
CA ILE A 14 8.82 9.02 -3.31
C ILE A 14 8.53 9.87 -2.06
N TRP A 15 7.97 11.06 -2.22
CA TRP A 15 7.58 11.89 -1.07
C TRP A 15 6.50 11.23 -0.23
N LEU A 16 5.50 10.61 -0.85
CA LEU A 16 4.48 9.85 -0.13
C LEU A 16 5.08 8.65 0.62
N GLU A 17 6.06 7.97 0.05
CA GLU A 17 6.74 6.87 0.72
C GLU A 17 7.54 7.37 1.93
N VAL A 18 8.28 8.46 1.80
CA VAL A 18 9.09 9.02 2.90
C VAL A 18 8.23 9.63 4.00
N LEU A 19 7.16 10.36 3.65
CA LEU A 19 6.36 11.10 4.62
C LEU A 19 5.22 10.29 5.24
N TYR A 20 4.69 9.29 4.52
CA TYR A 20 3.58 8.47 4.99
C TYR A 20 4.00 7.02 5.23
N HIS A 21 4.59 6.33 4.25
CA HIS A 21 4.93 4.91 4.43
C HIS A 21 5.97 4.71 5.52
N ALA A 22 7.12 5.39 5.46
CA ALA A 22 8.22 5.14 6.40
C ALA A 22 7.84 5.37 7.88
N PRO A 23 7.21 6.50 8.26
CA PRO A 23 6.75 6.70 9.64
C PRO A 23 5.69 5.68 10.04
N LEU A 24 4.76 5.35 9.12
CA LEU A 24 3.70 4.40 9.42
C LEU A 24 4.23 2.98 9.58
N SER A 25 5.18 2.54 8.76
CA SER A 25 5.83 1.23 8.89
C SER A 25 6.55 1.11 10.23
N ALA A 26 7.28 2.15 10.65
CA ALA A 26 7.94 2.18 11.95
C ALA A 26 6.94 2.04 13.11
N TRP A 27 5.81 2.74 13.05
CA TRP A 27 4.74 2.62 14.04
C TRP A 27 4.02 1.26 13.96
N ALA A 28 3.75 0.76 12.76
CA ALA A 28 2.95 -0.42 12.49
C ALA A 28 3.58 -1.69 13.04
N VAL A 29 4.91 -1.82 13.00
CA VAL A 29 5.62 -2.96 13.61
C VAL A 29 5.29 -3.08 15.09
N GLY A 30 5.38 -1.96 15.83
CA GLY A 30 5.01 -1.93 17.23
C GLY A 30 3.49 -2.06 17.47
N ALA A 31 2.67 -1.55 16.55
CA ALA A 31 1.21 -1.60 16.63
C ALA A 31 0.66 -3.01 16.43
N LEU A 32 1.24 -3.76 15.50
CA LEU A 32 0.93 -5.16 15.25
C LEU A 32 1.30 -6.03 16.47
N TRP A 33 2.44 -5.76 17.11
CA TRP A 33 2.85 -6.53 18.29
C TRP A 33 1.91 -6.31 19.48
N ARG A 34 1.38 -5.10 19.66
CA ARG A 34 0.44 -4.79 20.75
C ARG A 34 -1.04 -4.99 20.40
N ASP A 35 -1.35 -5.56 19.24
CA ASP A 35 -2.71 -5.74 18.70
C ASP A 35 -3.57 -4.46 18.77
N ASP A 36 -3.00 -3.33 18.33
CA ASP A 36 -3.65 -2.02 18.42
C ASP A 36 -4.90 -1.96 17.53
N PRO A 37 -6.08 -1.53 18.05
CA PRO A 37 -7.33 -1.52 17.29
C PRO A 37 -7.31 -0.58 16.09
N LYS A 38 -6.35 0.36 16.00
CA LYS A 38 -6.19 1.28 14.87
C LYS A 38 -5.38 0.69 13.72
N VAL A 39 -4.78 -0.49 13.89
CA VAL A 39 -4.00 -1.16 12.84
C VAL A 39 -4.80 -1.32 11.54
N PRO A 40 -6.07 -1.82 11.55
CA PRO A 40 -6.82 -2.05 10.33
C PRO A 40 -7.03 -0.79 9.48
N VAL A 41 -7.34 0.36 10.11
CA VAL A 41 -7.57 1.60 9.34
C VAL A 41 -6.28 2.14 8.73
N HIS A 42 -5.18 2.11 9.49
CA HIS A 42 -3.89 2.62 9.02
C HIS A 42 -3.27 1.74 7.93
N LEU A 43 -3.24 0.42 8.14
CA LEU A 43 -2.67 -0.52 7.17
C LEU A 43 -3.54 -0.64 5.92
N LEU A 44 -4.86 -0.41 6.00
CA LEU A 44 -5.71 -0.32 4.82
C LEU A 44 -5.33 0.87 3.93
N GLY A 45 -5.12 2.06 4.52
CA GLY A 45 -4.66 3.25 3.78
C GLY A 45 -3.30 3.02 3.11
N TYR A 46 -2.35 2.45 3.87
CA TYR A 46 -1.04 2.05 3.36
C TYR A 46 -1.16 1.06 2.19
N ALA A 47 -1.97 0.01 2.35
CA ALA A 47 -2.17 -1.03 1.35
C ALA A 47 -2.70 -0.46 0.04
N VAL A 48 -3.74 0.36 0.10
CA VAL A 48 -4.35 0.99 -1.08
C VAL A 48 -3.35 1.92 -1.76
N GLN A 49 -2.66 2.78 -1.00
CA GLN A 49 -1.67 3.69 -1.56
C GLN A 49 -0.54 2.91 -2.25
N THR A 50 0.01 1.89 -1.58
CA THR A 50 1.06 1.02 -2.13
C THR A 50 0.60 0.31 -3.40
N ALA A 51 -0.63 -0.19 -3.44
CA ALA A 51 -1.18 -0.84 -4.63
C ALA A 51 -1.28 0.14 -5.81
N VAL A 52 -1.75 1.36 -5.59
CA VAL A 52 -1.89 2.38 -6.64
C VAL A 52 -0.53 2.83 -7.18
N THR A 53 0.43 3.13 -6.30
CA THR A 53 1.77 3.57 -6.75
C THR A 53 2.50 2.46 -7.49
N THR A 54 2.44 1.22 -6.97
CA THR A 54 3.06 0.05 -7.60
C THR A 54 2.40 -0.28 -8.94
N ALA A 55 1.07 -0.23 -9.03
CA ALA A 55 0.34 -0.44 -10.28
C ALA A 55 0.66 0.63 -11.33
N THR A 56 0.86 1.88 -10.91
CA THR A 56 1.29 2.96 -11.80
C THR A 56 2.67 2.66 -12.37
N CYS A 57 3.63 2.25 -11.53
CA CYS A 57 4.97 1.84 -11.99
C CYS A 57 4.91 0.63 -12.94
N ILE A 58 4.01 -0.32 -12.69
CA ILE A 58 3.78 -1.46 -13.59
C ILE A 58 3.26 -1.00 -14.94
N ALA A 59 2.22 -0.16 -14.96
CA ALA A 59 1.67 0.38 -16.18
C ALA A 59 2.72 1.15 -17.00
N GLU A 60 3.56 1.94 -16.32
CA GLU A 60 4.65 2.71 -16.93
C GLU A 60 5.66 1.79 -17.63
N TYR A 61 6.27 0.82 -16.93
CA TYR A 61 7.31 -0.01 -17.57
C TYR A 61 6.75 -0.94 -18.65
N LEU A 62 5.47 -1.33 -18.54
CA LEU A 62 4.82 -2.12 -19.58
C LEU A 62 4.65 -1.31 -20.87
N SER A 63 4.44 0.00 -20.77
CA SER A 63 4.28 0.91 -21.91
C SER A 63 5.57 1.18 -22.69
N TRP A 64 6.75 0.90 -22.13
CA TRP A 64 8.02 1.18 -22.80
C TRP A 64 8.24 0.29 -24.03
N GLU A 65 8.51 0.88 -25.19
CA GLU A 65 8.74 0.11 -26.43
C GLU A 65 10.21 -0.34 -26.58
N ASP A 66 11.14 0.34 -25.89
CA ASP A 66 12.58 0.14 -26.04
C ASP A 66 13.17 -1.04 -25.23
N PHE A 67 12.34 -1.76 -24.48
CA PHE A 67 12.78 -2.84 -23.59
C PHE A 67 12.23 -4.21 -24.01
N SER A 68 13.08 -5.23 -23.95
CA SER A 68 12.72 -6.61 -24.27
C SER A 68 11.71 -7.20 -23.27
N ALA A 69 11.00 -8.25 -23.69
CA ALA A 69 10.08 -8.96 -22.82
C ALA A 69 10.79 -9.57 -21.60
N GLU A 70 12.04 -10.06 -21.73
CA GLU A 70 12.80 -10.56 -20.59
C GLU A 70 13.12 -9.45 -19.59
N GLN A 71 13.49 -8.26 -20.05
CA GLN A 71 13.79 -7.12 -19.17
C GLN A 71 12.55 -6.68 -18.38
N LYS A 72 11.38 -6.63 -19.04
CA LYS A 72 10.09 -6.34 -18.37
C LYS A 72 9.71 -7.44 -17.37
N LEU A 73 9.99 -8.70 -17.69
CA LEU A 73 9.75 -9.83 -16.79
C LEU A 73 10.65 -9.76 -15.53
N GLN A 74 11.92 -9.37 -15.70
CA GLN A 74 12.85 -9.16 -14.58
C GLN A 74 12.31 -8.11 -13.60
N LEU A 75 11.75 -7.01 -14.11
CA LEU A 75 11.08 -6.02 -13.27
C LEU A 75 9.81 -6.59 -12.61
N GLY A 76 9.04 -7.38 -13.35
CA GLY A 76 7.84 -8.05 -12.86
C GLY A 76 8.09 -8.94 -11.64
N TYR A 77 9.25 -9.61 -11.53
CA TYR A 77 9.59 -10.44 -10.38
C TYR A 77 9.59 -9.70 -9.05
N LEU A 78 9.85 -8.39 -9.05
CA LEU A 78 9.81 -7.58 -7.83
C LEU A 78 8.45 -6.89 -7.65
N TYR A 79 7.95 -6.25 -8.71
CA TYR A 79 6.76 -5.42 -8.64
C TYR A 79 5.47 -6.23 -8.42
N VAL A 80 5.35 -7.41 -9.06
CA VAL A 80 4.14 -8.22 -8.96
C VAL A 80 3.96 -8.82 -7.55
N PRO A 81 4.97 -9.44 -6.92
CA PRO A 81 4.83 -9.88 -5.53
C PRO A 81 4.56 -8.74 -4.56
N TYR A 82 5.19 -7.58 -4.77
CA TYR A 82 4.96 -6.41 -3.92
C TYR A 82 3.51 -5.92 -4.02
N LEU A 83 2.96 -5.83 -5.23
CA LEU A 83 1.55 -5.53 -5.44
C LEU A 83 0.63 -6.58 -4.82
N ALA A 84 0.95 -7.87 -4.97
CA ALA A 84 0.17 -8.95 -4.41
C ALA A 84 0.07 -8.87 -2.87
N VAL A 85 1.19 -8.58 -2.20
CA VAL A 85 1.23 -8.36 -0.75
C VAL A 85 0.38 -7.16 -0.35
N ALA A 86 0.48 -6.04 -1.08
CA ALA A 86 -0.32 -4.84 -0.81
C ALA A 86 -1.83 -5.14 -0.92
N VAL A 87 -2.26 -5.84 -1.97
CA VAL A 87 -3.66 -6.21 -2.16
C VAL A 87 -4.14 -7.17 -1.06
N PHE A 88 -3.36 -8.20 -0.74
CA PHE A 88 -3.69 -9.14 0.32
C PHE A 88 -3.86 -8.45 1.68
N MET A 89 -2.90 -7.58 2.03
CA MET A 89 -2.97 -6.77 3.25
C MET A 89 -4.21 -5.86 3.24
N GLY A 90 -4.54 -5.26 2.11
CA GLY A 90 -5.75 -4.44 1.97
C GLY A 90 -7.03 -5.22 2.26
N VAL A 91 -7.16 -6.43 1.73
CA VAL A 91 -8.32 -7.31 1.97
C VAL A 91 -8.41 -7.74 3.43
N ASP A 92 -7.31 -8.17 4.05
CA ASP A 92 -7.27 -8.56 5.47
C ASP A 92 -7.67 -7.38 6.38
N MET A 93 -7.09 -6.20 6.16
CA MET A 93 -7.37 -5.01 6.97
C MET A 93 -8.80 -4.50 6.77
N PHE A 94 -9.33 -4.56 5.55
CA PHE A 94 -10.73 -4.23 5.27
C PHE A 94 -11.69 -5.16 6.01
N GLY A 95 -11.46 -6.48 5.96
CA GLY A 95 -12.28 -7.46 6.68
C GLY A 95 -12.26 -7.23 8.20
N ARG A 96 -11.08 -6.99 8.77
CA ARG A 96 -10.94 -6.68 10.21
C ARG A 96 -11.66 -5.39 10.60
N LEU A 97 -11.53 -4.34 9.79
CA LEU A 97 -12.20 -3.07 10.01
C LEU A 97 -13.72 -3.21 9.96
N LEU A 98 -14.25 -3.93 8.97
CA LEU A 98 -15.69 -4.23 8.90
C LEU A 98 -16.18 -4.96 10.16
N GLY A 99 -15.43 -5.98 10.61
CA GLY A 99 -15.76 -6.69 11.84
C GLY A 99 -15.77 -5.78 13.08
N GLN A 100 -14.89 -4.76 13.15
CA GLN A 100 -14.91 -3.76 14.22
C GLN A 100 -16.16 -2.87 14.14
N VAL A 101 -16.53 -2.40 12.93
CA VAL A 101 -17.72 -1.56 12.71
C VAL A 101 -19.00 -2.30 13.07
N GLU A 102 -19.13 -3.56 12.66
CA GLU A 102 -20.30 -4.39 12.96
C GLU A 102 -20.48 -4.62 14.46
N ARG A 103 -19.39 -4.90 15.19
CA ARG A 103 -19.40 -5.04 16.66
C ARG A 103 -19.81 -3.74 17.34
N ALA A 104 -19.28 -2.61 16.88
CA ALA A 104 -19.66 -1.29 17.40
C ALA A 104 -21.15 -1.03 17.20
N ARG A 105 -21.69 -1.31 16.01
CA ARG A 105 -23.13 -1.18 15.71
C ARG A 105 -24.00 -2.10 16.57
N GLY A 106 -23.55 -3.33 16.82
CA GLY A 106 -24.25 -4.29 17.69
C GLY A 106 -24.26 -3.89 19.17
N GLY A 107 -23.19 -3.25 19.64
CA GLY A 107 -23.10 -2.69 21.00
C GLY A 107 -24.08 -1.54 21.23
N VAL A 108 -24.25 -0.65 20.25
CA VAL A 108 -25.21 0.47 20.31
C VAL A 108 -26.65 -0.03 20.51
N LYS A 109 -27.02 -1.16 19.90
CA LYS A 109 -28.38 -1.72 20.04
C LYS A 109 -28.67 -2.39 21.39
N LYS A 110 -27.66 -2.71 22.21
CA LYS A 110 -27.86 -3.35 23.53
C LYS A 110 -27.97 -2.35 24.69
N VAL A 111 -27.65 -1.08 24.45
CA VAL A 111 -27.63 -0.02 25.47
C VAL A 111 -28.92 0.81 25.45
N GLN A 112 -29.76 0.64 24.43
CA GLN A 112 -31.09 1.25 24.30
C GLN A 112 -32.17 0.23 24.66
#